data_AF-A0AAD4AIZ9-F1
#
_entry.id   AF-A0AAD4AIZ9-F1
#
_cell.length_a   1.000
_cell.length_b   1.000
_cell.length_c   1.000
_cell.angle_alpha   90.00
_cell.angle_beta   90.00
_cell.angle_gamma   90.00
#
_symmetry.space_group_name_H-M   'P 1'
#
loop_
_entity.id
_entity.type
_entity.pdbx_description
1 polymer ?
#
loop_
_entity_poly.entity_id
_entity_poly.type
_entity_poly.pdbx_seq_one_letter_code
_entity_poly.pdbx_strand_id
1 'polypeptide(L)'
;MNRVIKSAVLCISFFLVACGGSSNTEQQATTSSPATPTPPEVTTPATSVIYQLTFTRSWQSSSFPTNFPSNSHFSPVVGLTHSQPNALFELDALASQGIISMAETGSKTALKNEISTIQNQGGSNYLIDEGGISGNATSVTMTFEASQTFPLLTVVSMVAPSPDWFVAINSLPLFNNNTWLQNQTIQLKVYDAGSDSGQRFSSANLATAPPEKITLLTSERADSDFDLGVHFTTNAHIGFIEIKLLE
;
A
#
# COMPACT_ATOMS: atom_id res chain seq x y z
N MET A 1 -46.30 -21.06 -4.08
CA MET A 1 -46.95 -22.39 -4.10
C MET A 1 -46.04 -23.37 -3.38
N ASN A 2 -46.42 -23.73 -2.15
CA ASN A 2 -45.77 -24.74 -1.32
C ASN A 2 -45.83 -26.12 -1.99
N ARG A 3 -44.76 -26.90 -1.91
CA ARG A 3 -44.87 -28.36 -1.75
C ARG A 3 -43.78 -28.90 -0.83
N VAL A 4 -44.21 -29.94 -0.12
CA VAL A 4 -43.81 -30.42 1.20
C VAL A 4 -43.12 -31.78 1.05
N ILE A 5 -41.98 -31.93 1.75
CA ILE A 5 -41.44 -33.07 2.53
C ILE A 5 -41.60 -34.51 1.99
N LYS A 6 -40.50 -35.29 2.04
CA LYS A 6 -40.47 -36.63 2.69
C LYS A 6 -39.04 -37.13 2.94
N SER A 7 -38.67 -37.20 4.23
CA SER A 7 -37.54 -37.94 4.78
C SER A 7 -37.88 -39.44 4.88
N ALA A 8 -36.88 -40.30 4.66
CA ALA A 8 -36.96 -41.73 4.99
C ALA A 8 -35.74 -42.11 5.85
N VAL A 9 -36.02 -42.61 7.05
CA VAL A 9 -35.08 -43.22 8.00
C VAL A 9 -35.13 -44.73 7.79
N LEU A 10 -33.97 -45.39 7.72
CA LEU A 10 -33.86 -46.85 7.68
C LEU A 10 -32.93 -47.31 8.82
N CYS A 11 -33.53 -47.85 9.88
CA CYS A 11 -32.85 -48.62 10.92
C CYS A 11 -32.71 -50.07 10.46
N ILE A 12 -31.52 -50.66 10.60
CA ILE A 12 -31.31 -52.11 10.55
C ILE A 12 -30.51 -52.51 11.78
N SER A 13 -31.13 -53.31 12.64
CA SER A 13 -30.52 -54.02 13.75
C SER A 13 -30.40 -55.50 13.38
N PHE A 14 -29.23 -56.10 13.59
CA PHE A 14 -29.05 -57.54 13.60
C PHE A 14 -28.27 -57.96 14.87
N PHE A 15 -28.68 -59.10 15.41
CA PHE A 15 -28.38 -59.63 16.73
C PHE A 15 -27.42 -60.84 16.66
N LEU A 16 -26.89 -61.20 17.85
CA LEU A 16 -26.32 -62.49 18.30
C LEU A 16 -24.83 -62.76 18.00
N VAL A 17 -24.01 -63.48 18.79
CA VAL A 17 -23.87 -63.85 20.22
C VAL A 17 -22.54 -64.64 20.32
N ALA A 18 -21.82 -64.58 21.45
CA ALA A 18 -21.19 -65.73 22.18
C ALA A 18 -19.76 -65.53 22.75
N CYS A 19 -19.70 -65.79 24.08
CA CYS A 19 -18.71 -66.56 24.87
C CYS A 19 -17.24 -66.11 25.05
N GLY A 20 -16.92 -65.75 26.30
CA GLY A 20 -16.12 -66.61 27.18
C GLY A 20 -14.64 -66.25 27.38
N GLY A 21 -14.25 -65.95 28.63
CA GLY A 21 -12.85 -65.98 29.06
C GLY A 21 -12.56 -65.09 30.28
N SER A 22 -12.51 -65.68 31.47
CA SER A 22 -12.05 -65.02 32.70
C SER A 22 -10.54 -64.76 32.66
N SER A 23 -10.11 -63.56 33.01
CA SER A 23 -8.75 -63.27 33.47
C SER A 23 -8.79 -62.05 34.39
N ASN A 24 -8.44 -62.25 35.66
CA ASN A 24 -8.22 -61.16 36.62
C ASN A 24 -7.03 -60.31 36.15
N THR A 25 -7.21 -59.00 36.06
CA THR A 25 -6.09 -58.07 35.99
C THR A 25 -6.45 -56.84 36.80
N GLU A 26 -5.61 -56.56 37.79
CA GLU A 26 -5.72 -55.50 38.77
C GLU A 26 -5.80 -54.13 38.09
N GLN A 27 -6.87 -53.37 38.36
CA GLN A 27 -6.94 -51.96 37.99
C GLN A 27 -6.08 -51.15 38.97
N GLN A 28 -4.85 -50.86 38.55
CA GLN A 28 -4.03 -49.83 39.16
C GLN A 28 -4.66 -48.47 38.81
N ALA A 29 -5.29 -47.82 39.79
CA ALA A 29 -5.83 -46.47 39.65
C ALA A 29 -4.68 -45.49 39.39
N THR A 30 -4.52 -45.06 38.14
CA THR A 30 -3.68 -43.91 37.79
C THR A 30 -4.44 -42.64 38.12
N THR A 31 -4.07 -42.01 39.22
CA THR A 31 -4.45 -40.63 39.53
C THR A 31 -3.84 -39.71 38.48
N SER A 32 -4.63 -39.24 37.52
CA SER A 32 -4.23 -38.16 36.62
C SER A 32 -4.21 -36.85 37.39
N SER A 33 -3.02 -36.26 37.50
CA SER A 33 -2.85 -34.91 38.03
C SER A 33 -3.54 -33.89 37.10
N PRO A 34 -4.26 -32.88 37.60
CA PRO A 34 -4.86 -31.85 36.75
C PRO A 34 -3.76 -31.07 36.01
N ALA A 35 -3.86 -30.97 34.69
CA ALA A 35 -2.99 -30.11 33.90
C ALA A 35 -3.29 -28.64 34.25
N THR A 36 -2.30 -27.94 34.79
CA THR A 36 -2.35 -26.48 34.95
C THR A 36 -2.51 -25.84 33.56
N PRO A 37 -3.47 -24.91 33.36
CA PRO A 37 -3.58 -24.21 32.08
C PRO A 37 -2.33 -23.34 31.88
N THR A 38 -1.60 -23.60 30.79
CA THR A 38 -0.50 -22.74 30.34
C THR A 38 -1.05 -21.33 30.10
N PRO A 39 -0.44 -20.27 30.66
CA PRO A 39 -0.81 -18.90 30.31
C PRO A 39 -0.74 -18.69 28.80
N PRO A 40 -1.62 -17.87 28.20
CA PRO A 40 -1.51 -17.56 26.78
C PRO A 40 -0.13 -16.98 26.50
N GLU A 41 0.59 -17.61 25.56
CA GLU A 41 1.91 -17.18 25.12
C GLU A 41 1.77 -15.79 24.48
N VAL A 42 2.27 -14.75 25.16
CA VAL A 42 2.36 -13.41 24.59
C VAL A 42 3.52 -13.42 23.61
N THR A 43 3.24 -13.75 22.35
CA THR A 43 4.24 -13.65 21.29
C THR A 43 4.56 -12.19 21.04
N THR A 44 5.82 -11.81 21.23
CA THR A 44 6.29 -10.46 20.89
C THR A 44 6.40 -10.35 19.37
N PRO A 45 5.89 -9.29 18.72
CA PRO A 45 6.01 -9.13 17.28
C PRO A 45 7.46 -9.04 16.83
N ALA A 46 7.75 -9.49 15.60
CA ALA A 46 9.05 -9.32 14.97
C ALA A 46 9.48 -7.84 14.96
N THR A 47 10.79 -7.59 15.15
CA THR A 47 11.36 -6.23 15.17
C THR A 47 11.46 -5.61 13.78
N SER A 48 11.54 -6.44 12.74
CA SER A 48 11.55 -6.07 11.32
C SER A 48 10.78 -7.10 10.52
N VAL A 49 10.19 -6.66 9.42
CA VAL A 49 9.34 -7.46 8.52
C VAL A 49 9.55 -7.04 7.07
N ILE A 50 9.16 -7.91 6.15
CA ILE A 50 9.17 -7.63 4.72
C ILE A 50 7.73 -7.49 4.22
N TYR A 51 7.49 -6.40 3.49
CA TYR A 51 6.25 -6.14 2.80
C TYR A 51 6.40 -6.32 1.30
N GLN A 52 5.32 -6.72 0.64
CA GLN A 52 5.12 -6.52 -0.80
C GLN A 52 4.29 -5.27 -1.03
N LEU A 53 4.71 -4.44 -1.98
CA LEU A 53 3.98 -3.31 -2.53
C LEU A 53 3.62 -3.62 -3.98
N THR A 54 2.34 -3.55 -4.33
CA THR A 54 1.88 -3.60 -5.73
C THR A 54 1.21 -2.27 -6.07
N PHE A 55 1.81 -1.50 -6.98
CA PHE A 55 1.20 -0.29 -7.52
C PHE A 55 0.48 -0.63 -8.83
N THR A 56 -0.83 -0.40 -8.87
CA THR A 56 -1.68 -0.62 -10.04
C THR A 56 -2.26 0.70 -10.55
N ARG A 57 -2.14 0.95 -11.87
CA ARG A 57 -2.77 2.12 -12.50
C ARG A 57 -4.23 1.84 -12.86
N SER A 58 -5.08 2.84 -12.63
CA SER A 58 -6.46 2.90 -13.14
C SER A 58 -6.68 4.10 -14.06
N TRP A 59 -5.62 4.88 -14.30
CA TRP A 59 -5.56 5.99 -15.27
C TRP A 59 -5.62 5.46 -16.70
N GLN A 60 -6.77 5.63 -17.32
CA GLN A 60 -7.05 5.17 -18.68
C GLN A 60 -7.90 6.21 -19.40
N SER A 61 -7.81 6.29 -20.72
CA SER A 61 -8.59 7.24 -21.52
C SER A 61 -10.10 7.05 -21.43
N SER A 62 -10.56 5.86 -21.05
CA SER A 62 -11.98 5.55 -20.83
C SER A 62 -12.52 6.13 -19.52
N SER A 63 -11.67 6.29 -18.50
CA SER A 63 -12.04 6.78 -17.17
C SER A 63 -11.61 8.22 -16.92
N PHE A 64 -10.53 8.68 -17.55
CA PHE A 64 -10.00 10.05 -17.49
C PHE A 64 -9.78 10.57 -18.93
N PRO A 65 -10.84 10.91 -19.68
CA PRO A 65 -10.74 11.21 -21.11
C PRO A 65 -10.17 12.59 -21.44
N THR A 66 -10.22 13.55 -20.52
CA THR A 66 -9.90 14.95 -20.81
C THR A 66 -8.41 15.12 -21.04
N ASN A 67 -8.03 15.47 -22.29
CA ASN A 67 -6.63 15.63 -22.74
C ASN A 67 -5.72 14.42 -22.43
N PHE A 68 -6.27 13.20 -22.34
CA PHE A 68 -5.51 12.02 -21.97
C PHE A 68 -4.27 11.79 -22.87
N PRO A 69 -3.06 11.67 -22.30
CA PRO A 69 -1.84 11.51 -23.09
C PRO A 69 -1.67 10.08 -23.61
N SER A 70 -1.30 9.92 -24.88
CA SER A 70 -1.10 8.60 -25.50
C SER A 70 0.06 7.80 -24.90
N ASN A 71 1.05 8.47 -24.33
CA ASN A 71 2.20 7.90 -23.64
C ASN A 71 2.06 7.96 -22.10
N SER A 72 0.83 7.86 -21.58
CA SER A 72 0.55 7.85 -20.13
C SER A 72 1.37 6.77 -19.39
N HIS A 73 2.10 7.16 -18.36
CA HIS A 73 2.91 6.27 -17.53
C HIS A 73 3.10 6.85 -16.13
N PHE A 74 3.72 6.07 -15.25
CA PHE A 74 4.22 6.50 -13.96
C PHE A 74 5.73 6.32 -13.92
N SER A 75 6.44 7.32 -13.40
CA SER A 75 7.89 7.20 -13.26
C SER A 75 8.26 6.08 -12.29
N PRO A 76 9.54 5.68 -12.25
CA PRO A 76 10.08 4.86 -11.18
C PRO A 76 9.60 5.29 -9.78
N VAL A 77 9.24 4.31 -8.94
CA VAL A 77 8.81 4.56 -7.56
C VAL A 77 10.03 4.83 -6.68
N VAL A 78 9.98 5.89 -5.88
CA VAL A 78 11.00 6.24 -4.89
C VAL A 78 10.37 6.39 -3.52
N GLY A 79 11.04 5.95 -2.48
CA GLY A 79 10.52 6.08 -1.14
C GLY A 79 11.49 5.61 -0.07
N LEU A 80 10.97 5.54 1.15
CA LEU A 80 11.70 5.08 2.33
C LEU A 80 10.74 4.57 3.39
N THR A 81 11.24 3.71 4.27
CA THR A 81 10.64 3.53 5.59
C THR A 81 11.33 4.43 6.60
N HIS A 82 10.57 5.09 7.48
CA HIS A 82 11.08 6.17 8.30
C HIS A 82 10.36 6.29 9.65
N SER A 83 10.93 7.12 10.53
CA SER A 83 10.48 7.28 11.93
C SER A 83 9.65 8.54 12.19
N GLN A 84 9.63 9.51 11.26
CA GLN A 84 8.99 10.81 11.46
C GLN A 84 8.05 11.16 10.30
N PRO A 85 6.84 11.67 10.55
CA PRO A 85 5.90 11.99 9.49
C PRO A 85 6.49 13.00 8.49
N ASN A 86 5.98 12.97 7.26
CA ASN A 86 6.32 13.89 6.17
C ASN A 86 7.80 13.89 5.75
N ALA A 87 8.47 12.74 5.86
CA ALA A 87 9.90 12.64 5.60
C ALA A 87 10.35 13.10 4.19
N LEU A 88 9.47 13.00 3.18
CA LEU A 88 9.77 13.47 1.81
C LEU A 88 9.03 14.75 1.41
N PHE A 89 7.80 14.91 1.87
CA PHE A 89 6.97 16.07 1.53
C PHE A 89 5.84 16.25 2.54
N GLU A 90 5.30 17.46 2.60
CA GLU A 90 4.16 17.84 3.42
C GLU A 90 3.17 18.63 2.56
N LEU A 91 1.88 18.34 2.71
CA LEU A 91 0.82 19.13 2.08
C LEU A 91 0.87 20.56 2.64
N ASP A 92 0.61 21.56 1.79
CA ASP A 92 0.70 22.98 2.16
C ASP A 92 2.12 23.47 2.54
N ALA A 93 3.16 22.72 2.18
CA ALA A 93 4.56 23.12 2.25
C ALA A 93 5.20 23.19 0.85
N LEU A 94 6.33 23.90 0.72
CA LEU A 94 7.07 23.95 -0.54
C LEU A 94 7.73 22.60 -0.82
N ALA A 95 7.75 22.19 -2.09
CA ALA A 95 8.46 20.99 -2.53
C ALA A 95 9.97 21.12 -2.37
N SER A 96 10.64 20.03 -2.00
CA SER A 96 12.10 19.93 -2.06
C SER A 96 12.57 19.87 -3.51
N GLN A 97 13.86 20.11 -3.75
CA GLN A 97 14.44 19.95 -5.09
C GLN A 97 14.32 18.49 -5.59
N GLY A 98 14.37 17.52 -4.67
CA GLY A 98 14.10 16.11 -4.95
C GLY A 98 12.68 15.86 -5.45
N ILE A 99 11.67 16.41 -4.77
CA ILE A 99 10.26 16.28 -5.18
C ILE A 99 10.03 16.97 -6.54
N ILE A 100 10.52 18.20 -6.72
CA ILE A 100 10.42 18.94 -8.00
C ILE A 100 11.02 18.11 -9.15
N SER A 101 12.26 17.65 -8.98
CA SER A 101 12.94 16.89 -10.03
C SER A 101 12.23 15.57 -10.34
N MET A 102 11.67 14.91 -9.32
CA MET A 102 10.88 13.69 -9.51
C MET A 102 9.57 13.99 -10.24
N ALA A 103 8.83 15.03 -9.85
CA ALA A 103 7.51 15.34 -10.38
C ALA A 103 7.54 15.94 -11.79
N GLU A 104 8.60 16.66 -12.17
CA GLU A 104 8.72 17.26 -13.51
C GLU A 104 9.38 16.31 -14.53
N THR A 105 10.28 15.43 -14.07
CA THR A 105 11.15 14.66 -15.00
C THR A 105 11.21 13.16 -14.72
N GLY A 106 10.66 12.69 -13.60
CA GLY A 106 10.79 11.31 -13.14
C GLY A 106 12.19 10.97 -12.61
N SER A 107 13.07 11.97 -12.47
CA SER A 107 14.43 11.79 -11.98
C SER A 107 14.44 11.51 -10.48
N LYS A 108 15.10 10.42 -10.10
CA LYS A 108 15.22 9.98 -8.69
C LYS A 108 16.43 10.56 -7.97
N THR A 109 17.37 11.16 -8.70
CA THR A 109 18.73 11.42 -8.20
C THR A 109 18.77 12.37 -7.01
N ALA A 110 18.10 13.53 -7.10
CA ALA A 110 18.08 14.50 -6.01
C ALA A 110 17.34 13.94 -4.78
N LEU A 111 16.20 13.28 -5.00
CA LEU A 111 15.41 12.68 -3.92
C LEU A 111 16.16 11.55 -3.19
N LYS A 112 16.94 10.73 -3.92
CA LYS A 112 17.81 9.71 -3.31
C LYS A 112 18.90 10.32 -2.42
N ASN A 113 19.45 11.48 -2.79
CA ASN A 113 20.42 12.19 -1.96
C ASN A 113 19.79 12.76 -0.68
N GLU A 114 18.55 13.26 -0.78
CA GLU A 114 17.76 13.71 0.38
C GLU A 114 17.46 12.52 1.32
N ILE A 115 17.04 11.37 0.78
CA ILE A 115 16.84 10.14 1.57
C ILE A 115 18.14 9.67 2.23
N SER A 116 19.27 9.69 1.53
CA SER A 116 20.57 9.35 2.12
C SER A 116 20.92 10.28 3.29
N THR A 117 20.56 11.57 3.20
CA THR A 117 20.73 12.52 4.30
C THR A 117 19.88 12.13 5.51
N ILE A 118 18.61 11.74 5.30
CA ILE A 118 17.72 11.25 6.36
C ILE A 118 18.29 9.98 7.00
N GLN A 119 18.82 9.05 6.21
CA GLN A 119 19.44 7.82 6.70
C GLN A 119 20.69 8.11 7.56
N ASN A 120 21.56 9.02 7.11
CA ASN A 120 22.75 9.43 7.85
C ASN A 120 22.41 10.13 9.19
N GLN A 121 21.22 10.72 9.29
CA GLN A 121 20.68 11.31 10.52
C GLN A 121 19.92 10.30 11.40
N GLY A 122 19.83 9.03 10.98
CA GLY A 122 19.14 7.98 11.72
C GLY A 122 17.61 8.02 11.60
N GLY A 123 17.07 8.73 10.60
CA GLY A 123 15.62 8.84 10.36
C GLY A 123 15.02 7.71 9.52
N SER A 124 15.86 6.88 8.90
CA SER A 124 15.49 5.76 8.03
C SER A 124 16.62 4.73 7.93
N ASN A 125 16.30 3.47 7.63
CA ASN A 125 17.28 2.43 7.27
C ASN A 125 17.06 1.82 5.87
N TYR A 126 16.00 2.20 5.15
CA TYR A 126 15.65 1.57 3.88
C TYR A 126 15.31 2.60 2.81
N LEU A 127 15.90 2.43 1.62
CA LEU A 127 15.60 3.21 0.41
C LEU A 127 14.82 2.31 -0.56
N ILE A 128 13.68 2.78 -1.03
CA ILE A 128 12.93 2.19 -2.14
C ILE A 128 13.36 2.91 -3.41
N ASP A 129 13.90 2.18 -4.38
CA ASP A 129 14.43 2.70 -5.64
C ASP A 129 14.06 1.78 -6.81
N GLU A 130 12.77 1.74 -7.14
CA GLU A 130 12.20 0.66 -7.94
C GLU A 130 11.72 1.13 -9.31
N GLY A 131 11.26 0.19 -10.13
CA GLY A 131 10.66 0.47 -11.44
C GLY A 131 9.35 1.25 -11.36
N GLY A 132 8.90 1.77 -12.51
CA GLY A 132 7.62 2.45 -12.67
C GLY A 132 6.62 1.63 -13.49
N ILE A 133 5.50 2.24 -13.86
CA ILE A 133 4.50 1.61 -14.75
C ILE A 133 4.60 2.28 -16.12
N SER A 134 5.12 1.56 -17.13
CA SER A 134 5.33 2.10 -18.48
C SER A 134 4.72 1.23 -19.56
N GLY A 135 4.54 1.80 -20.75
CA GLY A 135 3.97 1.11 -21.92
C GLY A 135 2.60 0.49 -21.61
N ASN A 136 2.48 -0.81 -21.89
CA ASN A 136 1.24 -1.57 -21.69
C ASN A 136 1.11 -2.19 -20.29
N ALA A 137 2.10 -2.02 -19.40
CA ALA A 137 2.03 -2.57 -18.04
C ALA A 137 0.87 -1.94 -17.25
N THR A 138 0.16 -2.72 -16.45
CA THR A 138 -0.92 -2.22 -15.59
C THR A 138 -0.48 -2.02 -14.15
N SER A 139 0.62 -2.66 -13.75
CA SER A 139 1.15 -2.59 -12.40
C SER A 139 2.66 -2.81 -12.34
N VAL A 140 3.25 -2.48 -11.20
CA VAL A 140 4.60 -2.83 -10.78
C VAL A 140 4.56 -3.36 -9.35
N THR A 141 5.34 -4.39 -9.07
CA THR A 141 5.44 -5.02 -7.74
C THR A 141 6.88 -4.98 -7.26
N MET A 142 7.05 -4.69 -5.97
CA MET A 142 8.34 -4.61 -5.28
C MET A 142 8.20 -5.06 -3.83
N THR A 143 9.31 -5.29 -3.16
CA THR A 143 9.35 -5.54 -1.72
C THR A 143 10.12 -4.44 -1.01
N PHE A 144 9.82 -4.24 0.28
CA PHE A 144 10.57 -3.31 1.12
C PHE A 144 10.59 -3.80 2.57
N GLU A 145 11.61 -3.39 3.32
CA GLU A 145 11.73 -3.70 4.75
C GLU A 145 11.13 -2.56 5.60
N ALA A 146 10.39 -2.94 6.64
CA ALA A 146 9.97 -2.04 7.71
C ALA A 146 10.46 -2.57 9.05
N SER A 147 10.73 -1.68 10.00
CA SER A 147 11.11 -2.05 11.36
C SER A 147 10.27 -1.28 12.38
N GLN A 148 10.21 -1.77 13.61
CA GLN A 148 9.51 -1.06 14.69
C GLN A 148 10.10 0.35 14.93
N THR A 149 11.37 0.56 14.57
CA THR A 149 12.07 1.86 14.64
C THR A 149 11.71 2.78 13.47
N PHE A 150 11.39 2.22 12.30
CA PHE A 150 11.03 2.94 11.08
C PHE A 150 9.66 2.44 10.56
N PRO A 151 8.56 2.71 11.30
CA PRO A 151 7.28 2.06 11.07
C PRO A 151 6.42 2.78 10.02
N LEU A 152 6.89 3.89 9.43
CA LEU A 152 6.12 4.67 8.47
C LEU A 152 6.64 4.42 7.05
N LEU A 153 5.74 4.29 6.08
CA LEU A 153 6.08 4.20 4.66
C LEU A 153 5.77 5.52 3.95
N THR A 154 6.69 5.98 3.12
CA THR A 154 6.41 7.02 2.12
C THR A 154 6.99 6.61 0.78
N VAL A 155 6.15 6.67 -0.25
CA VAL A 155 6.54 6.42 -1.65
C VAL A 155 5.91 7.48 -2.53
N VAL A 156 6.64 7.88 -3.58
CA VAL A 156 6.23 8.88 -4.57
C VAL A 156 6.54 8.37 -5.99
N SER A 157 5.76 8.82 -6.96
CA SER A 157 5.98 8.56 -8.39
C SER A 157 5.28 9.64 -9.23
N MET A 158 5.95 10.12 -10.27
CA MET A 158 5.44 11.12 -11.20
C MET A 158 4.27 10.57 -12.01
N VAL A 159 3.24 11.39 -12.21
CA VAL A 159 2.22 11.19 -13.23
C VAL A 159 2.77 11.72 -14.54
N ALA A 160 2.86 10.90 -15.58
CA ALA A 160 3.64 11.27 -16.75
C ALA A 160 2.88 11.02 -18.08
N PRO A 161 2.97 11.94 -19.05
CA PRO A 161 3.52 13.30 -18.91
C PRO A 161 2.63 14.16 -17.99
N SER A 162 3.22 15.11 -17.29
CA SER A 162 2.55 16.19 -16.59
C SER A 162 3.53 17.36 -16.37
N PRO A 163 3.05 18.54 -15.98
CA PRO A 163 3.90 19.66 -15.56
C PRO A 163 4.78 19.25 -14.37
N ASP A 164 4.16 18.96 -13.24
CA ASP A 164 4.83 18.61 -11.97
C ASP A 164 3.93 17.75 -11.07
N TRP A 165 3.09 16.89 -11.67
CA TRP A 165 2.10 16.11 -10.95
C TRP A 165 2.65 14.76 -10.50
N PHE A 166 2.27 14.34 -9.30
CA PHE A 166 2.74 13.07 -8.73
C PHE A 166 1.66 12.37 -7.89
N VAL A 167 1.86 11.08 -7.66
CA VAL A 167 1.09 10.28 -6.70
C VAL A 167 1.96 9.89 -5.53
N ALA A 168 1.34 9.66 -4.37
CA ALA A 168 2.08 9.31 -3.17
C ALA A 168 1.27 8.48 -2.17
N ILE A 169 2.00 7.69 -1.38
CA ILE A 169 1.64 7.38 0.00
C ILE A 169 2.53 8.25 0.87
N ASN A 170 1.94 9.01 1.80
CA ASN A 170 2.70 9.79 2.78
C ASN A 170 2.45 9.24 4.19
N SER A 171 3.55 8.83 4.84
CA SER A 171 3.62 8.42 6.24
C SER A 171 2.58 7.36 6.68
N LEU A 172 2.35 6.33 5.85
CA LEU A 172 1.45 5.23 6.20
C LEU A 172 2.03 4.42 7.38
N PRO A 173 1.33 4.31 8.52
CA PRO A 173 1.79 3.48 9.63
C PRO A 173 1.65 1.99 9.30
N LEU A 174 2.78 1.29 9.34
CA LEU A 174 2.88 -0.17 9.16
C LEU A 174 2.93 -0.92 10.48
N PHE A 175 3.36 -0.27 11.57
CA PHE A 175 3.39 -0.85 12.91
C PHE A 175 2.75 0.12 13.91
N ASN A 176 1.73 -0.36 14.63
CA ASN A 176 1.06 0.40 15.69
C ASN A 176 0.49 -0.57 16.73
N ASN A 177 0.43 -0.16 18.00
CA ASN A 177 -0.12 -0.96 19.10
C ASN A 177 0.40 -2.41 19.12
N ASN A 178 1.73 -2.55 18.99
CA ASN A 178 2.42 -3.84 18.92
C ASN A 178 1.87 -4.80 17.84
N THR A 179 1.39 -4.26 16.71
CA THR A 179 0.84 -5.07 15.62
C THR A 179 1.32 -4.54 14.28
N TRP A 180 1.75 -5.45 13.41
CA TRP A 180 2.07 -5.17 12.01
C TRP A 180 0.80 -5.15 11.17
N LEU A 181 0.69 -4.14 10.29
CA LEU A 181 -0.33 -4.05 9.25
C LEU A 181 -0.25 -5.31 8.39
N GLN A 182 -1.34 -6.07 8.29
CA GLN A 182 -1.33 -7.34 7.54
C GLN A 182 -1.50 -7.11 6.05
N ASN A 183 -2.48 -6.29 5.68
CA ASN A 183 -2.73 -5.87 4.31
C ASN A 183 -3.51 -4.56 4.30
N GLN A 184 -3.30 -3.75 3.27
CA GLN A 184 -4.08 -2.54 3.03
C GLN A 184 -4.06 -2.16 1.55
N THR A 185 -5.20 -1.69 1.04
CA THR A 185 -5.29 -1.03 -0.26
C THR A 185 -5.42 0.47 -0.03
N ILE A 186 -4.53 1.26 -0.63
CA ILE A 186 -4.50 2.72 -0.56
C ILE A 186 -4.87 3.26 -1.94
N GLN A 187 -5.97 3.99 -2.01
CA GLN A 187 -6.37 4.70 -3.22
C GLN A 187 -5.52 5.97 -3.36
N LEU A 188 -4.93 6.18 -4.54
CA LEU A 188 -3.98 7.27 -4.77
C LEU A 188 -4.66 8.52 -5.28
N LYS A 189 -4.33 9.64 -4.64
CA LYS A 189 -4.64 10.97 -5.14
C LYS A 189 -3.47 11.54 -5.93
N VAL A 190 -3.78 12.46 -6.83
CA VAL A 190 -2.79 13.26 -7.56
C VAL A 190 -2.50 14.54 -6.79
N TYR A 191 -1.23 14.86 -6.70
CA TYR A 191 -0.69 16.07 -6.09
C TYR A 191 -0.05 16.92 -7.19
N ASP A 192 -0.09 18.23 -6.98
CA ASP A 192 0.64 19.25 -7.74
C ASP A 192 1.82 19.70 -6.87
N ALA A 193 3.04 19.74 -7.43
CA ALA A 193 4.24 20.08 -6.67
C ALA A 193 4.42 21.59 -6.45
N GLY A 194 3.70 22.43 -7.20
CA GLY A 194 3.77 23.89 -7.13
C GLY A 194 5.01 24.48 -7.82
N SER A 195 5.68 23.75 -8.70
CA SER A 195 6.90 24.17 -9.40
C SER A 195 6.72 24.45 -10.89
N ASP A 196 5.70 23.89 -11.55
CA ASP A 196 5.36 24.17 -12.95
C ASP A 196 3.87 24.51 -13.14
N SER A 197 3.60 25.67 -13.73
CA SER A 197 2.26 26.23 -13.96
C SER A 197 1.61 25.73 -15.25
N GLY A 198 2.14 24.69 -15.89
CA GLY A 198 1.50 24.02 -17.01
C GLY A 198 0.11 23.51 -16.63
N GLN A 199 -0.90 23.78 -17.47
CA GLN A 199 -2.29 23.43 -17.11
C GLN A 199 -2.70 22.00 -17.51
N ARG A 200 -2.00 21.37 -18.45
CA ARG A 200 -2.36 20.09 -19.07
C ARG A 200 -1.19 19.12 -19.04
N PHE A 201 -1.49 17.83 -19.20
CA PHE A 201 -0.50 16.76 -19.23
C PHE A 201 0.70 17.02 -20.17
N SER A 202 0.47 17.64 -21.33
CA SER A 202 1.50 17.90 -22.33
C SER A 202 1.82 19.39 -22.51
N SER A 203 1.54 20.22 -21.51
CA SER A 203 1.93 21.63 -21.53
C SER A 203 3.45 21.76 -21.64
N ALA A 204 3.90 22.84 -22.28
CA ALA A 204 5.30 23.21 -22.22
C ALA A 204 5.66 23.66 -20.80
N ASN A 205 6.91 23.44 -20.41
CA ASN A 205 7.43 23.83 -19.11
C ASN A 205 7.21 25.33 -18.85
N LEU A 206 6.60 25.66 -17.72
CA LEU A 206 6.31 27.01 -17.28
C LEU A 206 6.58 27.12 -15.78
N ALA A 207 7.81 27.46 -15.38
CA ALA A 207 8.18 27.53 -13.97
C ALA A 207 7.24 28.45 -13.17
N THR A 208 6.73 27.95 -12.05
CA THR A 208 5.87 28.68 -11.12
C THR A 208 6.71 29.69 -10.33
N ALA A 209 6.35 30.98 -10.43
CA ALA A 209 7.12 32.08 -9.84
C ALA A 209 6.21 33.11 -9.14
N PRO A 210 6.25 33.22 -7.80
CA PRO A 210 7.05 32.41 -6.86
C PRO A 210 6.58 30.94 -6.80
N PRO A 211 7.42 29.99 -6.36
CA PRO A 211 6.99 28.61 -6.15
C PRO A 211 5.79 28.53 -5.20
N GLU A 212 4.87 27.63 -5.51
CA GLU A 212 3.68 27.35 -4.72
C GLU A 212 3.89 26.13 -3.82
N LYS A 213 2.92 25.91 -2.93
CA LYS A 213 2.94 24.78 -2.01
C LYS A 213 2.40 23.54 -2.70
N ILE A 214 2.82 22.38 -2.21
CA ILE A 214 2.23 21.10 -2.62
C ILE A 214 0.76 21.10 -2.24
N THR A 215 -0.11 20.82 -3.21
CA THR A 215 -1.55 20.70 -3.02
C THR A 215 -2.09 19.42 -3.67
N LEU A 216 -3.34 19.09 -3.38
CA LEU A 216 -4.06 18.10 -4.19
C LEU A 216 -4.43 18.74 -5.53
N LEU A 217 -4.14 18.04 -6.63
CA LEU A 217 -4.36 18.57 -7.97
C LEU A 217 -5.83 18.96 -8.17
N THR A 218 -6.04 20.22 -8.50
CA THR A 218 -7.33 20.75 -8.92
C THR A 218 -7.10 21.55 -10.20
N SER A 219 -7.77 21.16 -11.28
CA SER A 219 -7.64 21.85 -12.57
C SER A 219 -9.00 22.30 -13.09
N GLU A 220 -8.97 23.20 -14.07
CA GLU A 220 -10.16 23.45 -14.87
C GLU A 220 -10.61 22.17 -15.60
N ARG A 221 -11.94 22.01 -15.73
CA ARG A 221 -12.54 20.81 -16.37
C ARG A 221 -12.18 20.67 -17.84
N ALA A 222 -11.70 21.73 -18.47
CA ALA A 222 -11.23 21.70 -19.86
C ALA A 222 -9.79 21.19 -19.99
N ASP A 223 -9.05 21.11 -18.88
CA ASP A 223 -7.62 20.83 -18.87
C ASP A 223 -7.31 19.41 -18.36
N SER A 224 -7.99 18.96 -17.29
CA SER A 224 -7.93 17.57 -16.84
C SER A 224 -9.22 17.14 -16.13
N ASP A 225 -9.28 15.85 -15.75
CA ASP A 225 -10.41 15.29 -15.00
C ASP A 225 -10.26 15.41 -13.48
N PHE A 226 -9.24 16.12 -12.96
CA PHE A 226 -8.93 16.14 -11.53
C PHE A 226 -9.52 17.33 -10.76
N ASP A 227 -10.16 17.01 -9.63
CA ASP A 227 -10.57 17.94 -8.57
C ASP A 227 -10.19 17.32 -7.22
N LEU A 228 -9.43 18.03 -6.39
CA LEU A 228 -8.85 17.54 -5.13
C LEU A 228 -8.17 16.15 -5.27
N GLY A 229 -7.43 15.98 -6.37
CA GLY A 229 -6.60 14.81 -6.66
C GLY A 229 -7.37 13.55 -7.09
N VAL A 230 -8.68 13.63 -7.32
CA VAL A 230 -9.52 12.53 -7.82
C VAL A 230 -10.36 12.97 -9.01
N HIS A 231 -10.96 12.03 -9.73
CA HIS A 231 -11.82 12.38 -10.86
C HIS A 231 -13.03 13.22 -10.40
N PHE A 232 -13.24 14.40 -10.97
CA PHE A 232 -14.21 15.39 -10.49
C PHE A 232 -15.68 14.91 -10.44
N THR A 233 -16.12 14.03 -11.36
CA THR A 233 -17.50 13.49 -11.37
C THR A 233 -17.63 12.19 -10.58
N THR A 234 -16.69 11.26 -10.76
CA THR A 234 -16.85 9.88 -10.31
C THR A 234 -16.14 9.60 -8.98
N ASN A 235 -15.30 10.52 -8.51
CA ASN A 235 -14.36 10.30 -7.41
C ASN A 235 -13.41 9.10 -7.65
N ALA A 236 -13.24 8.67 -8.90
CA ALA A 236 -12.29 7.64 -9.26
C ALA A 236 -10.86 8.11 -8.97
N HIS A 237 -10.05 7.21 -8.43
CA HIS A 237 -8.64 7.45 -8.17
C HIS A 237 -7.81 7.05 -9.39
N ILE A 238 -6.66 7.71 -9.56
CA ILE A 238 -5.77 7.49 -10.71
C ILE A 238 -5.10 6.09 -10.68
N GLY A 239 -5.07 5.48 -9.50
CA GLY A 239 -4.56 4.15 -9.25
C GLY A 239 -4.64 3.83 -7.76
N PHE A 240 -4.09 2.68 -7.39
CA PHE A 240 -4.04 2.24 -6.01
C PHE A 240 -2.77 1.44 -5.73
N ILE A 241 -2.38 1.41 -4.45
CA ILE A 241 -1.28 0.59 -3.96
C ILE A 241 -1.83 -0.43 -2.97
N GLU A 242 -1.45 -1.69 -3.15
CA GLU A 242 -1.69 -2.76 -2.19
C GLU A 242 -0.39 -3.03 -1.43
N ILE A 243 -0.47 -3.00 -0.10
CA ILE A 243 0.60 -3.37 0.81
C ILE A 243 0.20 -4.69 1.47
N LYS A 244 1.09 -5.68 1.48
CA LYS A 244 0.85 -6.99 2.09
C LYS A 244 2.08 -7.45 2.85
N LEU A 245 1.92 -7.81 4.12
CA LEU A 245 2.96 -8.43 4.93
C LEU A 245 3.30 -9.82 4.36
N LEU A 246 4.58 -10.10 4.17
CA LEU A 246 5.06 -11.40 3.70
C LEU A 246 5.62 -12.25 4.84
N GLU A 247 6.54 -11.68 5.62
CA GLU A 247 7.27 -12.33 6.72
C GLU A 247 7.68 -11.32 7.80
#